data_AF-A0A354C2C5-F1
#
_entry.id   AF-A0A354C2C5-F1
#
_cell.length_a   1.000
_cell.length_b   1.000
_cell.length_c   1.000
_cell.angle_alpha   90.00
_cell.angle_beta   90.00
_cell.angle_gamma   90.00
#
_symmetry.space_group_name_H-M   'P 1'
#
loop_
_entity.id
_entity.type
_entity.pdbx_description
1 polymer ?
#
loop_
_entity_poly.entity_id
_entity_poly.type
_entity_poly.pdbx_seq_one_letter_code
_entity_poly.pdbx_strand_id
1 'polypeptide(L)'
;MKDPSRTNQELLEKNSFLKHRIRELEQAEADRKRTEETLRASELRYQTIFETTGTIMLIVEEDMTISFANDGFESLTGYKRVEVEGKRKWTEFIEKGDVEIMITRHQSRRADPGSVEKSYEFRLVHRDGHLKN
;
A
#
# COMPACT_ATOMS: atom_id res chain seq x y z
N MET A 1 -11.76 32.00 56.44
CA MET A 1 -12.81 31.77 55.42
C MET A 1 -12.26 32.30 54.10
N LYS A 2 -12.18 31.50 53.02
CA LYS A 2 -11.74 32.03 51.72
C LYS A 2 -12.79 33.02 51.19
N ASP A 3 -12.35 34.14 50.63
CA ASP A 3 -13.22 35.16 50.03
C ASP A 3 -13.99 34.58 48.83
N PRO A 4 -15.35 34.56 48.86
CA PRO A 4 -16.17 34.07 47.76
C PRO A 4 -15.92 34.77 46.43
N SER A 5 -15.55 36.06 46.44
CA SER A 5 -15.29 36.84 45.24
C SER A 5 -14.06 36.32 44.49
N ARG A 6 -12.97 36.03 45.23
CA ARG A 6 -11.74 35.47 44.68
C ARG A 6 -11.95 34.06 44.13
N THR A 7 -12.80 33.27 44.80
CA THR A 7 -13.15 31.91 44.36
C THR A 7 -13.96 31.93 43.05
N ASN A 8 -14.90 32.86 42.91
CA ASN A 8 -15.68 33.01 41.68
C ASN A 8 -14.84 33.49 40.48
N GLN A 9 -13.87 34.38 40.72
CA GLN A 9 -12.91 34.82 39.70
C GLN A 9 -12.07 33.66 39.16
N GLU A 10 -11.49 32.84 40.05
CA GLU A 10 -10.71 31.65 39.68
C GLU A 10 -11.54 30.63 38.90
N LEU A 11 -12.82 30.45 39.28
CA LEU A 11 -13.76 29.59 38.56
C LEU A 11 -14.06 30.09 37.15
N LEU A 12 -14.23 31.40 36.96
CA LEU A 12 -14.47 32.02 35.65
C LEU A 12 -13.26 31.87 34.73
N GLU A 13 -12.05 32.11 35.25
CA GLU A 13 -10.80 31.93 34.51
C GLU A 13 -10.61 30.48 34.07
N LYS A 14 -10.84 29.53 34.99
CA LYS A 14 -10.76 28.09 34.68
C LYS A 14 -11.82 27.67 33.66
N ASN A 15 -13.03 28.22 33.74
CA ASN A 15 -14.09 27.97 32.74
C ASN A 15 -13.68 28.48 31.35
N SER A 16 -13.15 29.70 31.27
CA SER A 16 -12.68 30.29 30.01
C SER A 16 -11.56 29.45 29.40
N PHE A 17 -10.58 29.05 30.22
CA PHE A 17 -9.49 28.18 29.82
C PHE A 17 -9.99 26.83 29.29
N LEU A 18 -10.88 26.15 30.03
CA LEU A 18 -11.43 24.87 29.60
C LEU A 18 -12.23 24.99 28.30
N LYS A 19 -13.04 26.05 28.13
CA LYS A 19 -13.75 26.31 26.87
C LYS A 19 -12.81 26.55 25.70
N HIS A 20 -11.70 27.24 25.93
CA HIS A 20 -10.68 27.40 24.90
C HIS A 20 -10.05 26.06 24.55
N ARG A 21 -9.66 25.28 25.54
CA ARG A 21 -9.04 23.97 25.33
C ARG A 21 -9.96 22.96 24.63
N ILE A 22 -11.26 22.97 24.95
CA ILE A 22 -12.26 22.14 24.27
C ILE A 22 -12.29 22.47 22.77
N ARG A 23 -12.35 23.76 22.42
CA ARG A 23 -12.36 24.18 21.00
C ARG A 23 -11.10 23.77 20.26
N GLU A 24 -9.93 23.88 20.90
CA GLU A 24 -8.67 23.41 20.31
C GLU A 24 -8.68 21.90 20.05
N LEU A 25 -9.19 21.11 21.00
CA LEU A 25 -9.28 19.66 20.85
C LEU A 25 -10.30 19.24 19.81
N GLU A 26 -11.46 19.91 19.74
CA GLU A 26 -12.46 19.69 18.70
C GLU A 26 -11.89 19.97 17.31
N GLN A 27 -11.15 21.06 17.15
CA GLN A 27 -10.49 21.40 15.89
C GLN A 27 -9.42 20.35 15.52
N ALA A 28 -8.56 19.97 16.48
CA ALA A 28 -7.54 18.96 16.25
C ALA A 28 -8.14 17.59 15.90
N GLU A 29 -9.27 17.22 16.52
CA GLU A 29 -10.00 15.99 16.21
C GLU A 29 -10.61 16.04 14.80
N ALA A 30 -11.21 17.17 14.42
CA ALA A 30 -11.76 17.36 13.08
C ALA A 30 -10.67 17.27 12.00
N ASP A 31 -9.51 17.90 12.22
CA ASP A 31 -8.39 17.87 11.29
C ASP A 31 -7.77 16.47 11.19
N ARG A 32 -7.66 15.74 12.31
CA ARG A 32 -7.24 14.33 12.30
C ARG A 32 -8.21 13.46 11.49
N LYS A 33 -9.51 13.57 11.76
CA LYS A 33 -10.54 12.80 11.05
C LYS A 33 -10.51 13.05 9.54
N ARG A 34 -10.43 14.33 9.13
CA ARG A 34 -10.32 14.69 7.71
C ARG A 34 -9.08 14.09 7.05
N THR A 35 -7.96 14.08 7.76
CA THR A 35 -6.71 13.48 7.28
C THR A 35 -6.85 11.96 7.12
N GLU A 36 -7.43 11.27 8.11
CA GLU A 36 -7.69 9.84 8.06
C GLU A 36 -8.66 9.44 6.94
N GLU A 37 -9.73 10.22 6.73
CA GLU A 37 -10.67 10.00 5.64
C GLU A 37 -10.01 10.19 4.26
N THR A 38 -9.17 11.22 4.13
CA THR A 38 -8.44 11.47 2.88
C THR A 38 -7.44 10.35 2.59
N LEU A 39 -6.72 9.88 3.62
CA LEU A 39 -5.81 8.74 3.50
C LEU A 39 -6.56 7.48 3.09
N ARG A 40 -7.63 7.12 3.81
CA ARG A 40 -8.44 5.95 3.53
C ARG A 40 -9.05 5.98 2.12
N ALA A 41 -9.52 7.15 1.67
CA ALA A 41 -10.04 7.30 0.31
C ALA A 41 -8.95 7.09 -0.75
N SER A 42 -7.72 7.52 -0.47
CA SER A 42 -6.57 7.33 -1.35
C SER A 42 -6.15 5.86 -1.38
N GLU A 43 -6.05 5.20 -0.23
CA GLU A 43 -5.77 3.76 -0.10
C GLU A 43 -6.79 2.92 -0.86
N LEU A 44 -8.09 3.17 -0.66
CA LEU A 44 -9.16 2.46 -1.39
C LEU A 44 -9.04 2.68 -2.90
N ARG A 45 -8.69 3.89 -3.35
CA ARG A 45 -8.48 4.18 -4.77
C ARG A 45 -7.30 3.38 -5.31
N TYR A 46 -6.15 3.38 -4.62
CA TYR A 46 -4.98 2.62 -5.06
C TYR A 46 -5.23 1.12 -5.05
N GLN A 47 -5.88 0.61 -4.01
CA GLN A 47 -6.28 -0.80 -3.92
C GLN A 47 -7.21 -1.16 -5.09
N THR A 48 -8.24 -0.35 -5.35
CA THR A 48 -9.15 -0.59 -6.48
C THR A 48 -8.38 -0.65 -7.79
N ILE A 49 -7.51 0.33 -8.06
CA ILE A 49 -6.70 0.33 -9.28
C ILE A 49 -5.85 -0.93 -9.37
N PHE A 50 -5.11 -1.28 -8.32
CA PHE A 50 -4.24 -2.46 -8.29
C PHE A 50 -5.01 -3.76 -8.57
N GLU A 51 -6.22 -3.90 -8.01
CA GLU A 51 -7.04 -5.10 -8.16
C GLU A 51 -7.74 -5.21 -9.53
N THR A 52 -8.21 -4.10 -10.08
CA THR A 52 -9.14 -4.12 -11.23
C THR A 52 -8.50 -3.82 -12.57
N THR A 53 -7.16 -3.82 -12.70
CA THR A 53 -6.49 -3.53 -13.98
C THR A 53 -6.71 -4.59 -15.07
N GLY A 54 -7.16 -5.79 -14.70
CA GLY A 54 -7.30 -6.91 -15.63
C GLY A 54 -5.98 -7.48 -16.12
N THR A 55 -4.85 -7.03 -15.57
CA THR A 55 -3.49 -7.53 -15.84
C THR A 55 -2.86 -8.05 -14.56
N ILE A 56 -1.82 -8.88 -14.68
CA ILE A 56 -1.01 -9.26 -13.51
C ILE A 56 -0.28 -8.03 -12.99
N MET A 57 -0.45 -7.73 -11.71
CA MET A 57 0.35 -6.73 -11.00
C MET A 57 0.98 -7.36 -9.76
N LEU A 58 2.27 -7.07 -9.58
CA LEU A 58 3.05 -7.51 -8.43
C LEU A 58 3.78 -6.32 -7.82
N ILE A 59 3.82 -6.27 -6.49
CA ILE A 59 4.79 -5.49 -5.73
C ILE A 59 5.85 -6.47 -5.27
N VAL A 60 7.11 -6.19 -5.58
CA VAL A 60 8.23 -7.12 -5.34
C VAL A 60 9.32 -6.48 -4.49
N GLU A 61 9.86 -7.25 -3.56
CA GLU A 61 10.97 -6.88 -2.69
C GLU A 61 12.32 -6.99 -3.42
N GLU A 62 13.36 -6.45 -2.80
CA GLU A 62 14.73 -6.44 -3.36
C GLU A 62 15.28 -7.83 -3.64
N ASP A 63 14.94 -8.80 -2.80
CA ASP A 63 15.31 -10.20 -2.97
C ASP A 63 14.43 -10.95 -4.00
N MET A 64 13.56 -10.22 -4.71
CA MET A 64 12.58 -10.69 -5.70
C MET A 64 11.34 -11.36 -5.09
N THR A 65 11.18 -11.37 -3.76
CA THR A 65 9.99 -11.90 -3.10
C THR A 65 8.76 -11.09 -3.47
N ILE A 66 7.66 -11.77 -3.74
CA ILE A 66 6.38 -11.12 -4.00
C ILE A 66 5.84 -10.60 -2.67
N SER A 67 5.71 -9.29 -2.54
CA SER A 67 5.08 -8.65 -1.38
C SER A 67 3.56 -8.58 -1.54
N PHE A 68 3.09 -8.21 -2.74
CA PHE A 68 1.67 -8.19 -3.06
C PHE A 68 1.42 -8.69 -4.47
N ALA A 69 0.30 -9.39 -4.65
CA ALA A 69 -0.22 -9.81 -5.94
C ALA A 69 -1.71 -9.43 -6.06
N ASN A 70 -2.13 -8.99 -7.24
CA ASN A 70 -3.53 -8.66 -7.48
C ASN A 70 -4.36 -9.88 -7.93
N ASP A 71 -5.69 -9.71 -8.07
CA ASP A 71 -6.60 -10.75 -8.56
C ASP A 71 -6.24 -11.27 -9.96
N GLY A 72 -5.64 -10.42 -10.79
CA GLY A 72 -5.12 -10.79 -12.11
C GLY A 72 -4.04 -11.88 -12.01
N PHE A 73 -3.14 -11.81 -11.02
CA PHE A 73 -2.14 -12.83 -10.77
C PHE A 73 -2.77 -14.18 -10.45
N GLU A 74 -3.74 -14.23 -9.52
CA GLU A 74 -4.39 -15.51 -9.17
C GLU A 74 -5.10 -16.13 -10.37
N SER A 75 -5.81 -15.29 -11.13
CA SER A 75 -6.61 -15.71 -12.28
C SER A 75 -5.73 -16.29 -13.40
N LEU A 76 -4.55 -15.70 -13.63
CA LEU A 76 -3.69 -16.10 -14.74
C LEU A 76 -2.69 -17.20 -14.38
N THR A 77 -2.19 -17.24 -13.15
CA THR A 77 -1.20 -18.24 -12.70
C THR A 77 -1.83 -19.48 -12.04
N GLY A 78 -3.06 -19.34 -11.54
CA GLY A 78 -3.79 -20.35 -10.78
C GLY A 78 -3.40 -20.46 -9.30
N TYR A 79 -2.39 -19.71 -8.85
CA TYR A 79 -1.94 -19.69 -7.45
C TYR A 79 -2.75 -18.71 -6.62
N LYS A 80 -3.02 -19.04 -5.36
CA LYS A 80 -3.62 -18.09 -4.41
C LYS A 80 -2.56 -17.15 -3.84
N ARG A 81 -2.93 -15.91 -3.55
CA ARG A 81 -2.06 -14.90 -2.90
C ARG A 81 -1.41 -15.42 -1.64
N VAL A 82 -2.21 -16.11 -0.81
CA VAL A 82 -1.74 -16.73 0.44
C VAL A 82 -0.65 -17.79 0.24
N GLU A 83 -0.46 -18.31 -0.97
CA GLU A 83 0.57 -19.29 -1.32
C GLU A 83 1.86 -18.62 -1.83
N VAL A 84 1.81 -17.33 -2.21
CA VAL A 84 2.90 -16.64 -2.91
C VAL A 84 3.43 -15.42 -2.15
N GLU A 85 2.56 -14.62 -1.55
CA GLU A 85 2.93 -13.38 -0.85
C GLU A 85 3.81 -13.67 0.37
N GLY A 86 4.97 -13.02 0.42
CA GLY A 86 6.00 -13.21 1.43
C GLY A 86 6.70 -14.58 1.40
N LYS A 87 6.39 -15.43 0.42
CA LYS A 87 6.82 -16.85 0.41
C LYS A 87 7.59 -17.23 -0.84
N ARG A 88 7.27 -16.62 -1.98
CA ARG A 88 7.81 -16.99 -3.29
C ARG A 88 8.33 -15.79 -4.04
N LYS A 89 9.26 -16.06 -4.96
CA LYS A 89 9.83 -15.05 -5.85
C LYS A 89 9.10 -15.04 -7.18
N TRP A 90 8.95 -13.87 -7.79
CA TRP A 90 8.27 -13.75 -9.09
C TRP A 90 8.96 -14.57 -10.19
N THR A 91 10.27 -14.81 -10.05
CA THR A 91 11.09 -15.58 -10.98
C THR A 91 10.68 -17.06 -11.07
N GLU A 92 10.01 -17.61 -10.05
CA GLU A 92 9.52 -19.00 -10.06
C GLU A 92 8.38 -19.22 -11.07
N PHE A 93 7.70 -18.15 -11.48
CA PHE A 93 6.55 -18.21 -12.37
C PHE A 93 6.93 -17.94 -13.84
N ILE A 94 8.23 -17.91 -14.15
CA ILE A 94 8.76 -17.57 -15.47
C ILE A 94 9.48 -18.80 -16.05
N GLU A 95 9.33 -19.02 -17.35
CA GLU A 95 10.04 -20.09 -18.06
C GLU A 95 11.56 -19.90 -17.96
N LYS A 96 12.30 -21.00 -17.89
CA LYS A 96 13.76 -20.98 -17.65
C LYS A 96 14.53 -20.22 -18.72
N GLY A 97 14.11 -20.26 -19.98
CA GLY A 97 14.71 -19.50 -21.06
C GLY A 97 14.52 -17.99 -20.94
N ASP A 98 13.50 -17.53 -20.21
CA ASP A 98 13.16 -16.11 -20.08
C ASP A 98 13.63 -15.51 -18.74
N VAL A 99 13.90 -16.33 -17.71
CA VAL A 99 14.14 -15.84 -16.34
C VAL A 99 15.41 -14.98 -16.21
N GLU A 100 16.53 -15.35 -16.83
CA GLU A 100 17.80 -14.64 -16.68
C GLU A 100 17.75 -13.22 -17.26
N ILE A 101 17.18 -13.10 -18.47
CA ILE A 101 17.01 -11.80 -19.12
C ILE A 101 16.03 -10.92 -18.34
N MET A 102 14.98 -11.50 -17.77
CA MET A 102 14.03 -10.75 -16.95
C MET A 102 14.64 -10.28 -15.64
N ILE A 103 15.48 -11.10 -14.97
CA ILE A 103 16.21 -10.69 -13.76
C ILE A 103 17.11 -9.50 -14.07
N THR A 104 17.88 -9.57 -15.16
CA THR A 104 18.77 -8.50 -15.59
C THR A 104 17.98 -7.21 -15.82
N ARG A 105 16.88 -7.28 -16.58
CA ARG A 105 16.00 -6.12 -16.81
C ARG A 105 15.36 -5.59 -15.53
N HIS A 106 14.99 -6.46 -14.59
CA HIS A 106 14.43 -6.04 -13.30
C HIS A 106 15.45 -5.26 -12.47
N GLN A 107 16.70 -5.74 -12.41
CA GLN A 107 17.80 -5.07 -11.73
C GLN A 107 18.13 -3.71 -12.37
N SER A 108 18.20 -3.64 -13.70
CA SER A 108 18.42 -2.37 -14.41
C SER A 108 17.33 -1.35 -14.09
N ARG A 109 16.04 -1.74 -14.06
CA ARG A 109 14.92 -0.84 -13.70
C ARG A 109 15.00 -0.29 -12.29
N ARG A 110 15.51 -1.07 -11.35
CA ARG A 110 15.70 -0.61 -9.96
C ARG A 110 16.82 0.42 -9.86
N ALA A 111 17.89 0.25 -10.63
CA ALA A 111 19.01 1.19 -10.65
C ALA A 111 18.68 2.48 -11.41
N ASP A 112 18.04 2.35 -12.57
CA ASP A 112 17.57 3.46 -13.40
C ASP A 112 16.24 3.06 -14.08
N PRO A 113 15.09 3.63 -13.64
CA PRO A 113 13.77 3.31 -14.20
C PRO A 113 13.62 3.55 -15.72
N GLY A 114 14.51 4.34 -16.33
CA GLY A 114 14.51 4.62 -17.77
C GLY A 114 15.41 3.69 -18.60
N SER A 115 16.19 2.81 -17.97
CA SER A 115 17.27 2.08 -18.63
C SER A 115 16.84 0.91 -19.52
N VAL A 116 15.59 0.45 -19.44
CA VAL A 116 15.10 -0.69 -20.23
C VAL A 116 13.65 -0.49 -20.68
N GLU A 117 13.29 -1.20 -21.75
CA GLU A 117 11.93 -1.27 -22.28
C GLU A 117 10.92 -1.70 -21.20
N LYS A 118 9.78 -1.03 -21.15
CA LYS A 118 8.76 -1.24 -20.11
C LYS A 118 7.84 -2.42 -20.44
N SER A 119 7.73 -2.79 -21.71
CA SER A 119 6.86 -3.85 -22.19
C SER A 119 7.63 -4.86 -23.02
N TYR A 120 7.46 -6.14 -22.72
CA TYR A 120 7.99 -7.25 -23.50
C TYR A 120 7.20 -8.51 -23.17
N GLU A 121 7.18 -9.45 -24.11
CA GLU A 121 6.56 -10.76 -23.94
C GLU A 121 7.53 -11.73 -23.23
N PHE A 122 6.98 -12.63 -22.44
CA PHE A 122 7.71 -13.70 -21.77
C PHE A 122 6.74 -14.86 -21.49
N ARG A 123 7.27 -16.06 -21.28
CA ARG A 123 6.46 -17.23 -20.96
C ARG A 123 6.27 -17.37 -19.45
N LEU A 124 5.02 -17.32 -19.04
CA LEU A 124 4.55 -17.58 -17.69
C LEU A 124 4.34 -19.08 -17.48
N VAL A 125 4.78 -19.62 -16.35
CA VAL A 125 4.54 -21.00 -15.92
C VAL A 125 3.29 -21.04 -15.04
N HIS A 126 2.23 -21.69 -15.52
CA HIS A 126 1.01 -21.90 -14.74
C HIS A 126 1.17 -23.02 -13.71
N ARG A 127 0.33 -23.05 -12.67
CA ARG A 127 0.39 -24.05 -11.57
C ARG A 127 0.30 -25.51 -11.98
N ASP A 128 -0.31 -25.82 -13.12
CA ASP A 128 -0.44 -27.17 -13.66
C ASP A 128 0.71 -27.53 -14.61
N GLY A 129 1.67 -26.62 -14.81
CA GLY A 129 2.87 -26.81 -15.62
C GLY A 129 2.78 -26.34 -17.07
N HIS A 130 1.62 -25.84 -17.55
CA HIS A 130 1.56 -25.29 -18.92
C HIS A 130 2.15 -23.88 -19.00
N LEU A 131 2.65 -23.52 -20.19
CA LEU A 131 3.17 -22.20 -20.48
C LEU A 131 2.06 -21.30 -21.06
N LYS A 132 2.03 -20.04 -20.62
CA LYS A 132 1.21 -18.97 -21.23
C LYS A 132 2.14 -17.87 -21.74
N ASN A 133 1.83 -17.32 -22.92
CA ASN A 133 2.47 -16.11 -23.43
C ASN A 133 1.69 -14.86 -22.98
#